data_AF-A0A316YL08-F1
#
_entry.id   AF-A0A316YL08-F1
#
_cell.length_a   1.000
_cell.length_b   1.000
_cell.length_c   1.000
_cell.angle_alpha   90.00
_cell.angle_beta   90.00
_cell.angle_gamma   90.00
#
_symmetry.space_group_name_H-M   'P 1'
#
loop_
_entity.id
_entity.type
_entity.pdbx_description
1 polymer ?
#
loop_
_entity_poly.entity_id
_entity_poly.type
_entity_poly.pdbx_seq_one_letter_code
_entity_poly.pdbx_strand_id
1 'polypeptide(L)'
;MDQCGSKKTKAVVLRCYEGFPWSVDDVYNVRALIAELAFDPDSSYTVHLLVEVHSRDLAFQTSARARLAALQRSIPREFWSLVTLWSEDQMASLYPRLPLTQGLLNHMSAHSSYRSCFMPLQKFALDHEDYDFIWNWEMDVRSTFDYRTIIEAVEGYARTEETSASASHWSLSGRLASGAGKQEADLITLNPMFDVKGSGWYWSYDVQNYPDEQETERRASIGTTVRFSRRMLQQMNLANADDKRSMQCTSFPASVALHSHYSNQEWARLYSAPRPDPPLKAVYVRHPIYMGHRWDSQKLLRALSRPDFYMKANEKTMRDASFYYDGGHARAIYLGWMNNDRSVCRAPSLLHPIKSFHLAKRAPPTSASM
;
A
#
# COMPACT_ATOMS: atom_id res chain seq x y z
N MET A 1 21.80 -23.15 23.90
CA MET A 1 21.82 -23.33 22.44
C MET A 1 20.39 -23.19 21.97
N ASP A 2 19.91 -21.97 21.78
CA ASP A 2 18.58 -21.69 21.21
C ASP A 2 18.77 -20.74 20.03
N GLN A 3 19.01 -21.32 18.86
CA GLN A 3 18.97 -20.62 17.58
C GLN A 3 18.22 -21.48 16.57
N CYS A 4 16.89 -21.50 16.71
CA CYS A 4 15.99 -21.71 15.59
C CYS A 4 15.06 -20.50 15.58
N GLY A 5 15.49 -19.40 14.94
CA GLY A 5 14.63 -18.22 14.81
C GLY A 5 13.41 -18.61 13.97
N SER A 6 12.20 -18.52 14.54
CA SER A 6 10.99 -18.85 13.79
C SER A 6 10.92 -17.99 12.52
N LYS A 7 10.53 -18.61 11.40
CA LYS A 7 10.33 -17.91 10.14
C LYS A 7 9.31 -16.78 10.36
N LYS A 8 9.67 -15.56 9.96
CA LYS A 8 8.79 -14.38 10.11
C LYS A 8 7.56 -14.52 9.24
N THR A 9 6.37 -14.51 9.84
CA THR A 9 5.08 -14.67 9.17
C THR A 9 4.62 -13.36 8.54
N LYS A 10 3.98 -13.45 7.37
CA LYS A 10 3.63 -12.29 6.56
C LYS A 10 2.25 -12.46 5.94
N ALA A 11 1.44 -11.42 5.98
CA ALA A 11 0.16 -11.38 5.26
C ALA A 11 0.24 -10.43 4.06
N VAL A 12 -0.27 -10.85 2.91
CA VAL A 12 -0.59 -9.96 1.78
C VAL A 12 -2.09 -9.75 1.77
N VAL A 13 -2.50 -8.53 2.11
CA VAL A 13 -3.89 -8.15 2.29
C VAL A 13 -4.32 -7.29 1.11
N LEU A 14 -5.09 -7.88 0.18
CA LEU A 14 -5.66 -7.12 -0.93
C LEU A 14 -6.93 -6.41 -0.48
N ARG A 15 -7.03 -5.10 -0.78
CA ARG A 15 -8.20 -4.30 -0.41
C ARG A 15 -9.22 -4.20 -1.53
N CYS A 16 -10.46 -4.55 -1.23
CA CYS A 16 -11.59 -4.53 -2.16
C CYS A 16 -12.82 -3.93 -1.47
N TYR A 17 -13.94 -3.79 -2.17
CA TYR A 17 -15.16 -3.19 -1.67
C TYR A 17 -16.42 -3.87 -2.22
N GLU A 18 -17.55 -3.68 -1.55
CA GLU A 18 -18.85 -4.21 -1.95
C GLU A 18 -19.23 -3.70 -3.34
N GLY A 19 -19.50 -4.63 -4.26
CA GLY A 19 -19.80 -4.31 -5.66
C GLY A 19 -18.58 -4.06 -6.54
N PHE A 20 -17.35 -4.39 -6.10
CA PHE A 20 -16.16 -4.31 -6.94
C PHE A 20 -16.36 -5.06 -8.28
N PRO A 21 -16.06 -4.43 -9.44
CA PRO A 21 -16.30 -5.02 -10.75
C PRO A 21 -15.20 -6.00 -11.14
N TRP A 22 -15.25 -7.22 -10.60
CA TRP A 22 -14.28 -8.28 -10.90
C TRP A 22 -14.21 -8.60 -12.40
N SER A 23 -13.07 -8.30 -13.02
CA SER A 23 -12.74 -8.84 -14.33
C SER A 23 -12.10 -10.22 -14.21
N VAL A 24 -12.02 -10.93 -15.34
CA VAL A 24 -11.29 -12.21 -15.42
C VAL A 24 -9.80 -12.00 -15.06
N ASP A 25 -9.23 -10.86 -15.44
CA ASP A 25 -7.85 -10.51 -15.10
C ASP A 25 -7.67 -10.32 -13.58
N ASP A 26 -8.61 -9.68 -12.90
CA ASP A 26 -8.57 -9.49 -11.45
C ASP A 26 -8.58 -10.85 -10.72
N VAL A 27 -9.40 -11.79 -11.20
CA VAL A 27 -9.45 -13.16 -10.67
C VAL A 27 -8.11 -13.86 -10.89
N TYR A 28 -7.51 -13.76 -12.09
CA TYR A 28 -6.21 -14.36 -12.38
C TYR A 28 -5.09 -13.74 -11.55
N ASN A 29 -5.14 -12.44 -11.31
CA ASN A 29 -4.18 -11.73 -10.48
C ASN A 29 -4.19 -12.24 -9.03
N VAL A 30 -5.38 -12.37 -8.44
CA VAL A 30 -5.52 -12.92 -7.07
C VAL A 30 -5.06 -14.37 -7.02
N ARG A 31 -5.40 -15.18 -8.03
CA ARG A 31 -4.93 -16.57 -8.13
C ARG A 31 -3.40 -16.66 -8.23
N ALA A 32 -2.77 -15.79 -9.01
CA ALA A 32 -1.31 -15.74 -9.13
C ALA A 32 -0.65 -15.42 -7.78
N LEU A 33 -1.14 -14.41 -7.06
CA LEU A 33 -0.68 -14.09 -5.71
C LEU A 33 -0.81 -15.29 -4.76
N ILE A 34 -1.95 -16.00 -4.77
CA ILE A 34 -2.15 -17.19 -3.93
C ILE A 34 -1.18 -18.31 -4.33
N ALA A 35 -1.07 -18.60 -5.63
CA ALA A 35 -0.25 -19.69 -6.16
C ALA A 35 1.24 -19.49 -5.87
N GLU A 36 1.74 -18.27 -6.05
CA GLU A 36 3.17 -17.96 -5.95
C GLU A 36 3.59 -17.71 -4.49
N LEU A 37 2.70 -17.15 -3.65
CA LEU A 37 3.02 -16.79 -2.27
C LEU A 37 2.53 -17.81 -1.24
N ALA A 38 1.32 -18.35 -1.36
CA ALA A 38 0.66 -19.04 -0.24
C ALA A 38 0.38 -20.53 -0.48
N PHE A 39 0.67 -21.06 -1.67
CA PHE A 39 0.37 -22.46 -1.99
C PHE A 39 1.34 -23.46 -1.33
N ASP A 40 2.60 -23.05 -1.11
CA ASP A 40 3.60 -23.84 -0.41
C ASP A 40 3.28 -23.88 1.11
N PRO A 41 3.07 -25.06 1.72
CA PRO A 41 2.81 -25.19 3.16
C PRO A 41 3.90 -24.61 4.05
N ASP A 42 5.14 -24.57 3.58
CA ASP A 42 6.27 -23.99 4.31
C ASP A 42 6.41 -22.48 4.06
N SER A 43 5.52 -21.87 3.27
CA SER A 43 5.56 -20.44 3.00
C SER A 43 5.36 -19.60 4.25
N SER A 44 6.12 -18.50 4.34
CA SER A 44 5.86 -17.47 5.35
C SER A 44 4.69 -16.55 4.98
N TYR A 45 4.15 -16.66 3.78
CA TYR A 45 3.13 -15.75 3.26
C TYR A 45 1.74 -16.39 3.30
N THR A 46 0.76 -15.60 3.75
CA THR A 46 -0.66 -15.88 3.57
C THR A 46 -1.32 -14.75 2.78
N VAL A 47 -2.37 -15.05 2.02
CA VAL A 47 -3.11 -14.05 1.24
C VAL A 47 -4.50 -13.86 1.82
N HIS A 48 -4.92 -12.60 1.97
CA HIS A 48 -6.22 -12.21 2.53
C HIS A 48 -6.90 -11.17 1.63
N LEU A 49 -8.23 -11.14 1.66
CA LEU A 49 -9.05 -10.08 1.08
C LEU A 49 -9.69 -9.26 2.20
N LEU A 50 -9.40 -7.96 2.26
CA LEU A 50 -10.03 -7.04 3.19
C LEU A 50 -11.08 -6.21 2.45
N VAL A 51 -12.36 -6.51 2.71
CA VAL A 51 -13.49 -6.06 1.88
C VAL A 51 -14.35 -5.08 2.66
N GLU A 52 -14.47 -3.86 2.15
CA GLU A 52 -15.38 -2.85 2.68
C GLU A 52 -16.83 -3.18 2.34
N VAL A 53 -17.72 -3.18 3.34
CA VAL A 53 -19.16 -3.32 3.18
C VAL A 53 -19.78 -1.93 3.23
N HIS A 54 -20.37 -1.48 2.12
CA HIS A 54 -20.98 -0.17 1.99
C HIS A 54 -22.42 -0.14 2.51
N SER A 55 -23.07 -1.30 2.64
CA SER A 55 -24.47 -1.38 3.06
C SER A 55 -24.78 -0.86 4.47
N ARG A 56 -23.81 -0.31 5.21
CA ARG A 56 -23.90 0.27 6.58
C ARG A 56 -24.62 -0.60 7.62
N ASP A 57 -24.84 -1.86 7.28
CA ASP A 57 -25.48 -2.86 8.11
C ASP A 57 -24.38 -3.68 8.78
N LEU A 58 -24.17 -3.48 10.08
CA LEU A 58 -23.19 -4.22 10.86
C LEU A 58 -23.60 -5.69 11.11
N ALA A 59 -24.79 -6.12 10.69
CA ALA A 59 -25.25 -7.49 10.88
C ALA A 59 -24.31 -8.54 10.27
N PHE A 60 -23.48 -8.20 9.25
CA PHE A 60 -22.48 -9.13 8.72
C PHE A 60 -21.45 -9.59 9.77
N GLN A 61 -21.31 -8.89 10.89
CA GLN A 61 -20.41 -9.25 11.98
C GLN A 61 -20.96 -10.37 12.86
N THR A 62 -22.28 -10.42 13.06
CA THR A 62 -22.93 -11.34 14.01
C THR A 62 -23.86 -12.36 13.35
N SER A 63 -24.29 -12.11 12.11
CA SER A 63 -25.19 -12.98 11.36
C SER A 63 -24.47 -13.65 10.19
N ALA A 64 -24.36 -14.98 10.26
CA ALA A 64 -23.83 -15.80 9.18
C ALA A 64 -24.58 -15.59 7.86
N ARG A 65 -25.89 -15.35 7.92
CA ARG A 65 -26.73 -15.06 6.74
C ARG A 65 -26.36 -13.71 6.11
N ALA A 66 -26.19 -12.67 6.92
CA ALA A 66 -25.80 -11.33 6.43
C ALA A 66 -24.37 -11.36 5.85
N ARG A 67 -23.44 -12.05 6.53
CA ARG A 67 -22.08 -12.28 6.02
C ARG A 67 -22.08 -12.98 4.66
N LEU A 68 -22.83 -14.08 4.54
CA LEU A 68 -22.94 -14.81 3.29
C LEU A 68 -23.52 -13.95 2.16
N ALA A 69 -24.55 -13.14 2.46
CA ALA A 69 -25.14 -12.22 1.49
C ALA A 69 -24.13 -11.17 1.00
N ALA A 70 -23.34 -10.57 1.90
CA ALA A 70 -22.29 -9.61 1.54
C ALA A 70 -21.22 -10.25 0.63
N LEU A 71 -20.82 -11.48 0.92
CA LEU A 71 -19.86 -12.25 0.10
C LEU A 71 -20.42 -12.57 -1.28
N GLN A 72 -21.67 -13.06 -1.35
CA GLN A 72 -22.34 -13.42 -2.60
C GLN A 72 -22.47 -12.25 -3.58
N ARG A 73 -22.69 -11.04 -3.06
CA ARG A 73 -22.84 -9.83 -3.87
C ARG A 73 -21.51 -9.26 -4.38
N SER A 74 -20.41 -9.56 -3.70
CA SER A 74 -19.17 -8.76 -3.83
C SER A 74 -17.94 -9.55 -4.25
N ILE A 75 -17.85 -10.84 -3.92
CA ILE A 75 -16.60 -11.61 -4.04
C ILE A 75 -16.86 -12.92 -4.79
N PRO A 76 -16.01 -13.30 -5.77
CA PRO A 76 -16.03 -14.62 -6.39
C PRO A 76 -15.99 -15.74 -5.35
N ARG A 77 -16.82 -16.77 -5.54
CA ARG A 77 -17.03 -17.84 -4.56
C ARG A 77 -15.73 -18.51 -4.08
N GLU A 78 -14.75 -18.62 -4.96
CA GLU A 78 -13.46 -19.26 -4.65
C GLU A 78 -12.62 -18.52 -3.60
N PHE A 79 -12.88 -17.22 -3.36
CA PHE A 79 -12.10 -16.43 -2.41
C PHE A 79 -12.79 -16.19 -1.07
N TRP A 80 -14.01 -16.70 -0.86
CA TRP A 80 -14.81 -16.39 0.33
C TRP A 80 -14.12 -16.73 1.66
N SER A 81 -13.32 -17.79 1.70
CA SER A 81 -12.57 -18.21 2.90
C SER A 81 -11.41 -17.27 3.26
N LEU A 82 -10.99 -16.39 2.34
CA LEU A 82 -9.90 -15.44 2.53
C LEU A 82 -10.40 -14.06 2.96
N VAL A 83 -11.72 -13.86 3.07
CA VAL A 83 -12.32 -12.55 3.24
C VAL A 83 -12.48 -12.17 4.71
N THR A 84 -11.93 -11.00 5.06
CA THR A 84 -12.30 -10.23 6.24
C THR A 84 -13.16 -9.04 5.82
N LEU A 85 -14.37 -8.95 6.38
CA LEU A 85 -15.31 -7.86 6.10
C LEU A 85 -15.12 -6.73 7.11
N TRP A 86 -15.22 -5.48 6.67
CA TRP A 86 -15.20 -4.30 7.53
C TRP A 86 -16.14 -3.20 6.99
N SER A 87 -16.45 -2.17 7.77
CA SER A 87 -17.23 -1.01 7.30
C SER A 87 -16.75 0.31 7.91
N GLU A 88 -17.09 1.44 7.27
CA GLU A 88 -16.78 2.77 7.80
C GLU A 88 -17.37 3.00 9.21
N ASP A 89 -18.60 2.54 9.45
CA ASP A 89 -19.27 2.68 10.76
C ASP A 89 -18.56 1.88 11.87
N GLN A 90 -17.99 0.71 11.51
CA GLN A 90 -17.14 -0.05 12.41
C GLN A 90 -15.86 0.73 12.75
N MET A 91 -15.21 1.34 11.75
CA MET A 91 -14.00 2.13 11.96
C MET A 91 -14.29 3.40 12.77
N ALA A 92 -15.42 4.05 12.55
CA ALA A 92 -15.87 5.21 13.34
C ALA A 92 -16.12 4.85 14.82
N SER A 93 -16.62 3.64 15.07
CA SER A 93 -16.80 3.13 16.43
C SER A 93 -15.47 2.79 17.11
N LEU A 94 -14.51 2.26 16.35
CA LEU A 94 -13.17 1.90 16.86
C LEU A 94 -12.28 3.14 17.09
N TYR A 95 -12.39 4.14 16.22
CA TYR A 95 -11.57 5.35 16.24
C TYR A 95 -12.42 6.63 16.44
N PRO A 96 -13.17 6.76 17.56
CA PRO A 96 -14.10 7.86 17.74
C PRO A 96 -13.38 9.20 17.93
N ARG A 97 -14.11 10.31 17.77
CA ARG A 97 -13.63 11.70 17.91
C ARG A 97 -12.67 12.17 16.82
N LEU A 98 -12.68 11.51 15.67
CA LEU A 98 -12.17 12.05 14.41
C LEU A 98 -13.31 12.72 13.62
N PRO A 99 -13.01 13.71 12.74
CA PRO A 99 -14.06 14.40 11.98
C PRO A 99 -14.89 13.44 11.12
N LEU A 100 -16.22 13.56 11.22
CA LEU A 100 -17.14 12.69 10.50
C LEU A 100 -17.48 13.18 9.09
N THR A 101 -17.50 14.50 8.85
CA THR A 101 -17.80 15.10 7.53
C THR A 101 -17.29 16.55 7.42
N GLN A 102 -17.17 17.26 8.55
CA GLN A 102 -16.80 18.68 8.56
C GLN A 102 -15.29 18.90 8.35
N GLY A 103 -14.96 19.82 7.45
CA GLY A 103 -13.57 20.25 7.20
C GLY A 103 -12.73 19.31 6.33
N LEU A 104 -13.29 18.19 5.86
CA LEU A 104 -12.61 17.24 4.97
C LEU A 104 -13.14 17.36 3.53
N LEU A 105 -12.31 16.95 2.57
CA LEU A 105 -12.65 16.97 1.15
C LEU A 105 -13.99 16.26 0.90
N ASN A 106 -14.83 16.83 0.04
CA ASN A 106 -16.10 16.25 -0.38
C ASN A 106 -17.01 15.83 0.79
N HIS A 107 -16.90 16.49 1.95
CA HIS A 107 -17.63 16.16 3.18
C HIS A 107 -17.44 14.72 3.65
N MET A 108 -16.31 14.10 3.33
CA MET A 108 -16.06 12.71 3.66
C MET A 108 -15.72 12.50 5.13
N SER A 109 -15.94 11.28 5.61
CA SER A 109 -15.49 10.87 6.94
C SER A 109 -14.00 10.63 6.99
N ALA A 110 -13.39 10.97 8.13
CA ALA A 110 -12.03 10.58 8.44
C ALA A 110 -11.85 9.05 8.38
N HIS A 111 -12.91 8.25 8.51
CA HIS A 111 -12.87 6.78 8.48
C HIS A 111 -13.03 6.19 7.08
N SER A 112 -13.26 7.02 6.07
CA SER A 112 -13.50 6.54 4.72
C SER A 112 -12.30 5.82 4.11
N SER A 113 -12.55 4.82 3.27
CA SER A 113 -11.48 4.04 2.63
C SER A 113 -10.56 4.87 1.73
N TYR A 114 -11.07 5.97 1.19
CA TYR A 114 -10.32 6.91 0.37
C TYR A 114 -9.37 7.78 1.20
N ARG A 115 -9.80 8.22 2.39
CA ARG A 115 -8.99 9.10 3.25
C ARG A 115 -8.07 8.30 4.18
N SER A 116 -8.59 7.29 4.88
CA SER A 116 -7.90 6.51 5.91
C SER A 116 -7.78 5.04 5.54
N CYS A 117 -7.15 4.81 4.39
CA CYS A 117 -6.90 3.53 3.76
C CYS A 117 -6.42 2.40 4.70
N PHE A 118 -5.68 2.76 5.75
CA PHE A 118 -5.00 1.83 6.65
C PHE A 118 -5.67 1.63 8.00
N MET A 119 -6.77 2.31 8.33
CA MET A 119 -7.54 2.04 9.56
C MET A 119 -8.09 0.61 9.64
N PRO A 120 -8.68 0.06 8.55
CA PRO A 120 -9.10 -1.34 8.53
C PRO A 120 -7.93 -2.31 8.66
N LEU A 121 -6.77 -1.94 8.11
CA LEU A 121 -5.56 -2.75 8.20
C LEU A 121 -4.98 -2.78 9.63
N GLN A 122 -5.08 -1.68 10.37
CA GLN A 122 -4.77 -1.65 11.80
C GLN A 122 -5.67 -2.62 12.58
N LYS A 123 -6.99 -2.61 12.30
CA LYS A 123 -7.92 -3.56 12.93
C LYS A 123 -7.60 -5.01 12.54
N PHE A 124 -7.30 -5.27 11.28
CA PHE A 124 -6.86 -6.58 10.81
C PHE A 124 -5.61 -7.05 11.56
N ALA A 125 -4.63 -6.18 11.79
CA ALA A 125 -3.42 -6.53 12.54
C ALA A 125 -3.67 -6.83 14.03
N LEU A 126 -4.66 -6.18 14.65
CA LEU A 126 -5.09 -6.49 16.02
C LEU A 126 -5.78 -7.86 16.12
N ASP A 127 -6.53 -8.26 15.09
CA ASP A 127 -7.20 -9.55 15.05
C ASP A 127 -6.27 -10.70 14.64
N HIS A 128 -5.12 -10.36 14.06
CA HIS A 128 -4.12 -11.29 13.54
C HIS A 128 -2.73 -10.97 14.09
N GLU A 129 -2.58 -11.09 15.40
CA GLU A 129 -1.31 -10.84 16.09
C GLU A 129 -0.21 -11.85 15.71
N ASP A 130 -0.54 -12.91 14.98
CA ASP A 130 0.39 -13.92 14.49
C ASP A 130 1.29 -13.42 13.35
N TYR A 131 0.93 -12.35 12.62
CA TYR A 131 1.74 -11.81 11.51
C TYR A 131 2.79 -10.79 11.96
N ASP A 132 4.06 -11.04 11.64
CA ASP A 132 5.13 -10.08 11.87
C ASP A 132 5.08 -8.89 10.92
N PHE A 133 4.67 -9.13 9.67
CA PHE A 133 4.58 -8.11 8.63
C PHE A 133 3.31 -8.24 7.80
N ILE A 134 2.78 -7.10 7.36
CA ILE A 134 1.54 -7.04 6.58
C ILE A 134 1.76 -6.13 5.38
N TRP A 135 1.62 -6.69 4.18
CA TRP A 135 1.52 -5.95 2.93
C TRP A 135 0.08 -5.50 2.74
N ASN A 136 -0.13 -4.19 2.66
CA ASN A 136 -1.32 -3.64 2.03
C ASN A 136 -1.14 -3.70 0.52
N TRP A 137 -2.05 -4.34 -0.19
CA TRP A 137 -1.95 -4.55 -1.63
C TRP A 137 -3.17 -3.99 -2.35
N GLU A 138 -2.92 -3.20 -3.41
CA GLU A 138 -4.00 -2.65 -4.24
C GLU A 138 -4.43 -3.65 -5.32
N MET A 139 -5.75 -3.73 -5.56
CA MET A 139 -6.32 -4.68 -6.53
C MET A 139 -5.87 -4.44 -7.97
N ASP A 140 -5.36 -3.25 -8.29
CA ASP A 140 -4.91 -2.81 -9.61
C ASP A 140 -3.38 -2.74 -9.73
N VAL A 141 -2.64 -3.37 -8.81
CA VAL A 141 -1.21 -3.65 -9.01
C VAL A 141 -1.04 -4.98 -9.73
N ARG A 142 -0.17 -4.99 -10.74
CA ARG A 142 0.28 -6.21 -11.44
C ARG A 142 1.79 -6.35 -11.37
N SER A 143 2.26 -7.57 -11.52
CA SER A 143 3.67 -7.91 -11.71
C SER A 143 3.89 -8.46 -13.11
N THR A 144 5.05 -8.16 -13.73
CA THR A 144 5.52 -8.83 -14.96
C THR A 144 6.42 -10.04 -14.68
N PHE A 145 6.45 -10.48 -13.42
CA PHE A 145 7.28 -11.58 -12.93
C PHE A 145 6.64 -12.24 -11.71
N ASP A 146 7.28 -13.29 -11.19
CA ASP A 146 6.84 -13.98 -9.97
C ASP A 146 6.76 -13.01 -8.77
N TYR A 147 5.61 -12.97 -8.11
CA TYR A 147 5.29 -12.10 -6.99
C TYR A 147 6.20 -12.34 -5.80
N ARG A 148 6.48 -13.61 -5.49
CA ARG A 148 7.38 -13.96 -4.38
C ARG A 148 8.75 -13.34 -4.60
N THR A 149 9.31 -13.53 -5.79
CA THR A 149 10.65 -13.02 -6.13
C THR A 149 10.71 -11.49 -6.04
N ILE A 150 9.70 -10.78 -6.55
CA ILE A 150 9.66 -9.31 -6.45
C ILE A 150 9.52 -8.86 -4.98
N ILE A 151 8.59 -9.43 -4.23
CA ILE A 151 8.34 -9.04 -2.84
C ILE A 151 9.58 -9.32 -1.97
N GLU A 152 10.19 -10.50 -2.11
CA GLU A 152 11.39 -10.87 -1.37
C GLU A 152 12.61 -10.01 -1.77
N ALA A 153 12.72 -9.60 -3.04
CA ALA A 153 13.74 -8.66 -3.48
C ALA A 153 13.53 -7.26 -2.88
N VAL A 154 12.29 -6.78 -2.83
CA VAL A 154 11.91 -5.50 -2.22
C VAL A 154 12.22 -5.49 -0.71
N GLU A 155 11.84 -6.55 -0.01
CA GLU A 155 12.16 -6.73 1.41
C GLU A 155 13.66 -6.90 1.65
N GLY A 156 14.35 -7.63 0.77
CA GLY A 156 15.80 -7.78 0.77
C GLY A 156 16.52 -6.44 0.71
N TYR A 157 16.16 -5.60 -0.26
CA TYR A 157 16.68 -4.23 -0.39
C TYR A 157 16.35 -3.38 0.84
N ALA A 158 15.12 -3.45 1.36
CA ALA A 158 14.74 -2.67 2.53
C ALA A 158 15.56 -3.00 3.79
N ARG A 159 16.05 -4.24 3.92
CA ARG A 159 16.92 -4.62 5.03
C ARG A 159 18.33 -4.03 4.95
N THR A 160 18.80 -3.68 3.75
CA THR A 160 20.16 -3.18 3.51
C THR A 160 20.25 -1.66 3.59
N GLU A 161 19.17 -0.98 3.22
CA GLU A 161 19.12 0.48 3.28
C GLU A 161 18.95 0.99 4.71
N GLU A 162 19.42 2.21 4.94
CA GLU A 162 19.08 2.98 6.13
C GLU A 162 17.69 3.62 5.99
N THR A 163 17.15 4.13 7.10
CA THR A 163 15.86 4.86 7.10
C THR A 163 15.91 5.99 6.07
N SER A 164 15.01 5.95 5.08
CA SER A 164 15.04 6.84 3.91
C SER A 164 14.49 8.25 4.20
N ALA A 165 14.82 8.83 5.35
CA ALA A 165 14.37 10.16 5.77
C ALA A 165 14.72 11.28 4.76
N SER A 166 15.66 11.02 3.82
CA SER A 166 16.15 11.95 2.80
C SER A 166 15.82 11.56 1.34
N ALA A 167 15.10 10.46 1.09
CA ALA A 167 14.76 10.05 -0.28
C ALA A 167 13.49 10.76 -0.77
N SER A 168 13.48 12.09 -0.72
CA SER A 168 12.37 12.97 -1.14
C SER A 168 12.20 13.08 -2.65
N HIS A 169 13.18 12.61 -3.42
CA HIS A 169 13.24 12.74 -4.87
C HIS A 169 13.33 11.39 -5.58
N TRP A 170 12.73 11.35 -6.77
CA TRP A 170 12.93 10.25 -7.71
C TRP A 170 14.36 10.27 -8.27
N SER A 171 15.03 9.12 -8.23
CA SER A 171 16.38 8.98 -8.81
C SER A 171 16.32 8.31 -10.18
N LEU A 172 17.14 8.79 -11.12
CA LEU A 172 17.37 8.11 -12.41
C LEU A 172 18.43 7.01 -12.34
N SER A 173 19.18 6.92 -11.23
CA SER A 173 20.16 5.87 -10.98
C SER A 173 19.73 5.00 -9.80
N GLY A 174 19.73 3.69 -10.01
CA GLY A 174 19.51 2.69 -8.98
C GLY A 174 20.15 1.37 -9.40
N ARG A 175 21.14 0.90 -8.63
CA ARG A 175 21.42 -0.53 -8.58
C ARG A 175 20.52 -1.09 -7.48
N LEU A 176 19.84 -2.20 -7.73
CA LEU A 176 19.28 -3.01 -6.65
C LEU A 176 20.47 -3.44 -5.79
N ALA A 177 20.57 -2.90 -4.58
CA ALA A 177 21.62 -3.28 -3.65
C ALA A 177 21.40 -4.75 -3.26
N SER A 178 22.42 -5.58 -3.46
CA SER A 178 22.53 -6.86 -2.77
C SER A 178 23.35 -6.62 -1.52
N GLY A 179 22.72 -6.71 -0.37
CA GLY A 179 23.39 -6.64 0.91
C GLY A 179 22.81 -7.67 1.86
N ALA A 180 23.67 -8.23 2.71
CA ALA A 180 23.24 -8.95 3.88
C ALA A 180 22.72 -7.92 4.91
N GLY A 181 21.40 -7.81 5.05
CA GLY A 181 20.77 -6.76 5.83
C GLY A 181 20.97 -6.91 7.34
N LYS A 182 21.10 -5.77 8.04
CA LYS A 182 21.36 -5.66 9.49
C LYS A 182 20.08 -5.50 10.34
N GLN A 183 18.95 -5.07 9.74
CA GLN A 183 17.65 -4.89 10.44
C GLN A 183 16.45 -4.82 9.46
N GLU A 184 15.33 -5.46 9.81
CA GLU A 184 14.04 -5.37 9.10
C GLU A 184 13.45 -3.95 9.16
N ALA A 185 12.80 -3.52 8.07
CA ALA A 185 12.07 -2.26 8.04
C ALA A 185 10.73 -2.37 8.80
N ASP A 186 10.14 -1.24 9.20
CA ASP A 186 8.80 -1.14 9.76
C ASP A 186 7.79 -0.60 8.75
N LEU A 187 8.26 0.21 7.82
CA LEU A 187 7.50 0.70 6.69
C LEU A 187 8.34 0.50 5.42
N ILE A 188 7.75 -0.14 4.41
CA ILE A 188 8.29 -0.19 3.05
C ILE A 188 7.32 0.51 2.13
N THR A 189 7.79 1.55 1.44
CA THR A 189 7.05 2.24 0.38
C THR A 189 7.65 1.95 -0.99
N LEU A 190 6.80 2.03 -2.02
CA LEU A 190 7.20 1.89 -3.42
C LEU A 190 7.27 3.24 -4.16
N ASN A 191 7.00 4.34 -3.46
CA ASN A 191 7.21 5.71 -3.92
C ASN A 191 8.09 6.47 -2.90
N PRO A 192 8.79 7.54 -3.33
CA PRO A 192 9.58 8.40 -2.46
C PRO A 192 8.79 8.93 -1.27
N MET A 193 9.47 9.07 -0.12
CA MET A 193 8.93 9.75 1.05
C MET A 193 9.39 11.20 1.05
N PHE A 194 8.45 12.15 1.01
CA PHE A 194 8.74 13.58 0.88
C PHE A 194 8.19 14.41 2.04
N ASP A 195 8.75 15.60 2.21
CA ASP A 195 8.28 16.62 3.13
C ASP A 195 6.91 17.15 2.71
N VAL A 196 5.90 17.02 3.56
CA VAL A 196 4.56 17.54 3.23
C VAL A 196 4.58 19.07 3.19
N LYS A 197 5.26 19.70 4.16
CA LYS A 197 5.33 21.15 4.28
C LYS A 197 6.13 21.75 3.12
N GLY A 198 5.56 22.73 2.43
CA GLY A 198 6.22 23.43 1.32
C GLY A 198 6.26 22.66 -0.02
N SER A 199 5.85 21.39 -0.07
CA SER A 199 5.81 20.60 -1.32
C SER A 199 4.70 20.99 -2.29
N GLY A 200 3.70 21.75 -1.80
CA GLY A 200 2.47 22.05 -2.53
C GLY A 200 1.54 20.84 -2.71
N TRP A 201 1.76 19.77 -1.94
CA TRP A 201 0.92 18.57 -1.98
C TRP A 201 -0.53 18.88 -1.62
N TYR A 202 -1.43 18.34 -2.41
CA TYR A 202 -2.87 18.61 -2.31
C TYR A 202 -3.45 18.29 -0.93
N TRP A 203 -2.96 17.24 -0.27
CA TRP A 203 -3.44 16.80 1.05
C TRP A 203 -2.65 17.39 2.23
N SER A 204 -1.84 18.42 2.00
CA SER A 204 -1.04 19.06 3.06
C SER A 204 -1.87 19.61 4.22
N TYR A 205 -3.15 19.91 4.00
CA TYR A 205 -4.06 20.38 5.06
C TYR A 205 -4.58 19.25 5.97
N ASP A 206 -4.43 17.98 5.59
CA ASP A 206 -5.11 16.86 6.24
C ASP A 206 -4.32 16.31 7.44
N VAL A 207 -4.49 16.96 8.58
CA VAL A 207 -3.97 16.61 9.90
C VAL A 207 -5.01 16.93 10.97
N GLN A 208 -5.26 16.02 11.91
CA GLN A 208 -6.24 16.24 12.98
C GLN A 208 -5.70 15.92 14.36
N ASN A 209 -6.07 16.78 15.30
CA ASN A 209 -5.84 16.64 16.73
C ASN A 209 -4.35 16.53 17.12
N TYR A 210 -3.45 16.95 16.24
CA TYR A 210 -2.04 17.20 16.59
C TYR A 210 -1.90 18.59 17.21
N PRO A 211 -1.03 18.78 18.23
CA PRO A 211 -0.92 20.05 18.96
C PRO A 211 -0.53 21.23 18.07
N ASP A 212 0.34 20.99 17.10
CA ASP A 212 0.85 22.01 16.18
C ASP A 212 0.02 22.08 14.88
N GLU A 213 -1.08 21.33 14.79
CA GLU A 213 -1.97 21.26 13.63
C GLU A 213 -1.18 21.18 12.30
N GLN A 214 -1.28 22.21 11.46
CA GLN A 214 -0.62 22.29 10.15
C GLN A 214 0.89 22.36 10.22
N GLU A 215 1.44 22.87 11.33
CA GLU A 215 2.87 23.00 11.56
C GLU A 215 3.53 21.68 11.98
N THR A 216 2.71 20.66 12.32
CA THR A 216 3.20 19.30 12.57
C THR A 216 4.06 18.83 11.40
N GLU A 217 5.32 18.50 11.67
CA GLU A 217 6.22 17.94 10.66
C GLU A 217 5.66 16.62 10.15
N ARG A 218 5.62 16.46 8.83
CA ARG A 218 4.95 15.31 8.20
C ARG A 218 5.76 14.82 7.02
N ARG A 219 5.75 13.50 6.83
CA ARG A 219 6.20 12.85 5.61
C ARG A 219 5.03 12.22 4.90
N ALA A 220 5.13 12.04 3.59
CA ALA A 220 4.16 11.29 2.81
C ALA A 220 4.83 10.49 1.70
N SER A 221 4.20 9.39 1.30
CA SER A 221 4.57 8.61 0.13
C SER A 221 3.31 8.20 -0.60
N ILE A 222 3.06 8.78 -1.76
CA ILE A 222 1.84 8.54 -2.55
C ILE A 222 1.74 7.07 -2.97
N GLY A 223 0.53 6.51 -2.98
CA GLY A 223 0.28 5.07 -3.23
C GLY A 223 -0.03 4.31 -1.95
N THR A 224 -0.82 3.24 -2.05
CA THR A 224 -1.22 2.45 -0.86
C THR A 224 -0.68 1.03 -0.87
N THR A 225 0.04 0.61 -1.90
CA THR A 225 0.80 -0.64 -1.89
C THR A 225 2.08 -0.47 -1.07
N VAL A 226 2.02 -0.89 0.20
CA VAL A 226 3.06 -0.67 1.21
C VAL A 226 3.12 -1.86 2.18
N ARG A 227 4.28 -2.08 2.80
CA ARG A 227 4.44 -3.09 3.86
C ARG A 227 4.60 -2.43 5.22
N PHE A 228 3.92 -2.97 6.22
CA PHE A 228 4.06 -2.58 7.61
C PHE A 228 4.62 -3.72 8.46
N SER A 229 5.36 -3.40 9.51
CA SER A 229 5.55 -4.31 10.64
C SER A 229 4.35 -4.27 11.58
N ARG A 230 4.17 -5.33 12.39
CA ARG A 230 3.16 -5.37 13.45
C ARG A 230 3.25 -4.14 14.37
N ARG A 231 4.46 -3.80 14.83
CA ARG A 231 4.67 -2.66 15.73
C ARG A 231 4.32 -1.32 15.09
N MET A 232 4.54 -1.15 13.78
CA MET A 232 4.13 0.04 13.04
C MET A 232 2.61 0.22 13.07
N LEU A 233 1.86 -0.83 12.75
CA LEU A 233 0.40 -0.80 12.76
C LEU A 233 -0.17 -0.61 14.18
N GLN A 234 0.47 -1.18 15.20
CA GLN A 234 0.12 -0.94 16.59
C GLN A 234 0.30 0.53 16.99
N GLN A 235 1.39 1.18 16.60
CA GLN A 235 1.60 2.61 16.89
C GLN A 235 0.57 3.49 16.18
N MET A 236 0.27 3.19 14.91
CA MET A 236 -0.80 3.88 14.17
C MET A 236 -2.17 3.68 14.84
N ASN A 237 -2.45 2.46 15.34
CA ASN A 237 -3.67 2.15 16.05
C ASN A 237 -3.79 2.96 17.34
N LEU A 238 -2.75 2.99 18.18
CA LEU A 238 -2.75 3.76 19.43
C LEU A 238 -2.94 5.26 19.17
N ALA A 239 -2.29 5.80 18.14
CA ALA A 239 -2.49 7.19 17.74
C ALA A 239 -3.97 7.49 17.35
N ASN A 240 -4.62 6.60 16.60
CA ASN A 240 -6.04 6.78 16.26
C ASN A 240 -6.98 6.51 17.46
N ALA A 241 -6.74 5.44 18.21
CA ALA A 241 -7.65 4.91 19.23
C ALA A 241 -7.52 5.63 20.57
N ASP A 242 -6.33 6.04 20.98
CA ASP A 242 -6.11 6.66 22.29
C ASP A 242 -6.00 8.18 22.12
N ASP A 243 -5.10 8.60 21.22
CA ASP A 243 -4.76 10.00 21.04
C ASP A 243 -5.72 10.77 20.13
N LYS A 244 -6.56 10.04 19.38
CA LYS A 244 -7.52 10.58 18.40
C LYS A 244 -6.83 11.38 17.29
N ARG A 245 -5.63 10.96 16.92
CA ARG A 245 -4.77 11.64 15.95
C ARG A 245 -4.75 10.89 14.64
N SER A 246 -4.99 11.61 13.56
CA SER A 246 -4.96 11.01 12.23
C SER A 246 -4.44 11.99 11.17
N MET A 247 -4.00 11.45 10.05
CA MET A 247 -3.58 12.19 8.86
C MET A 247 -4.04 11.42 7.62
N GLN A 248 -3.99 12.05 6.44
CA GLN A 248 -4.28 11.37 5.18
C GLN A 248 -3.46 10.07 5.08
N CYS A 249 -4.06 8.99 4.57
CA CYS A 249 -3.51 7.64 4.71
C CYS A 249 -2.08 7.47 4.22
N THR A 250 -1.67 8.15 3.14
CA THR A 250 -0.31 8.08 2.58
C THR A 250 0.70 8.96 3.31
N SER A 251 0.23 9.90 4.15
CA SER A 251 1.10 10.67 5.05
C SER A 251 1.26 10.00 6.41
N PHE A 252 0.18 9.46 6.96
CA PHE A 252 0.15 9.01 8.34
C PHE A 252 1.28 8.05 8.73
N PRO A 253 1.56 6.96 8.00
CA PRO A 253 2.61 6.04 8.41
C PRO A 253 4.02 6.63 8.27
N ALA A 254 4.29 7.40 7.22
CA ALA A 254 5.60 8.03 7.05
C ALA A 254 5.86 9.07 8.15
N SER A 255 4.83 9.80 8.59
CA SER A 255 4.91 10.75 9.72
C SER A 255 5.08 10.05 11.07
N VAL A 256 4.35 8.96 11.34
CA VAL A 256 4.56 8.17 12.57
C VAL A 256 5.99 7.61 12.63
N ALA A 257 6.50 7.13 11.50
CA ALA A 257 7.89 6.69 11.40
C ALA A 257 8.87 7.84 11.67
N LEU A 258 8.69 9.02 11.06
CA LEU A 258 9.48 10.22 11.34
C LEU A 258 9.50 10.54 12.85
N HIS A 259 8.32 10.66 13.46
CA HIS A 259 8.21 11.09 14.86
C HIS A 259 8.87 10.11 15.83
N SER A 260 8.98 8.83 15.47
CA SER A 260 9.67 7.84 16.31
C SER A 260 11.16 8.12 16.52
N HIS A 261 11.77 8.96 15.66
CA HIS A 261 13.15 9.41 15.80
C HIS A 261 13.30 10.67 16.67
N TYR A 262 12.20 11.28 17.12
CA TYR A 262 12.24 12.38 18.06
C TYR A 262 12.71 11.95 19.45
N SER A 263 13.07 12.92 20.29
CA SER A 263 13.30 12.68 21.70
C SER A 263 12.04 12.15 22.38
N ASN A 264 12.20 11.47 23.52
CA ASN A 264 11.06 11.00 24.31
C ASN A 264 10.12 12.16 24.73
N GLN A 265 10.67 13.36 24.95
CA GLN A 265 9.88 14.53 25.33
C GLN A 265 9.02 15.05 24.18
N GLU A 266 9.59 15.15 22.98
CA GLU A 266 8.86 15.54 21.76
C GLU A 266 7.81 14.48 21.40
N TRP A 267 8.19 13.20 21.47
CA TRP A 267 7.25 12.09 21.27
C TRP A 267 6.06 12.16 22.23
N ALA A 268 6.28 12.40 23.52
CA ALA A 268 5.21 12.49 24.52
C ALA A 268 4.25 13.67 24.30
N ARG A 269 4.65 14.70 23.53
CA ARG A 269 3.71 15.73 23.07
C ARG A 269 2.80 15.19 21.96
N LEU A 270 3.33 14.30 21.14
CA LEU A 270 2.68 13.76 19.94
C LEU A 270 1.86 12.47 20.18
N TYR A 271 2.21 11.67 21.18
CA TYR A 271 1.55 10.39 21.45
C TYR A 271 1.57 10.07 22.94
N SER A 272 0.50 9.45 23.44
CA SER A 272 0.43 8.98 24.82
C SER A 272 1.17 7.67 25.06
N ALA A 273 1.24 6.82 24.04
CA ALA A 273 1.97 5.54 24.10
C ALA A 273 3.49 5.77 24.24
N PRO A 274 4.26 4.84 24.82
CA PRO A 274 5.72 4.93 24.83
C PRO A 274 6.31 4.96 23.42
N ARG A 275 7.38 5.73 23.24
CA ARG A 275 8.12 5.79 21.97
C ARG A 275 8.70 4.40 21.64
N PRO A 276 8.55 3.92 20.39
CA PRO A 276 9.19 2.69 19.95
C PRO A 276 10.71 2.75 20.16
N ASP A 277 11.26 1.70 20.75
CA ASP A 277 12.71 1.51 20.90
C ASP A 277 13.10 0.13 20.31
N PRO A 278 13.93 0.08 19.26
CA PRO A 278 14.49 1.22 18.51
C PRO A 278 13.41 2.00 17.74
N PRO A 279 13.71 3.22 17.25
CA PRO A 279 12.84 3.95 16.32
C PRO A 279 12.35 3.09 15.15
N LEU A 280 11.25 3.50 14.54
CA LEU A 280 10.66 2.82 13.39
C LEU A 280 11.49 3.12 12.14
N LYS A 281 11.90 2.05 11.44
CA LYS A 281 12.67 2.15 10.20
C LYS A 281 11.72 2.22 9.00
N ALA A 282 11.70 3.35 8.30
CA ALA A 282 10.95 3.50 7.05
C ALA A 282 11.88 3.53 5.84
N VAL A 283 11.59 2.74 4.80
CA VAL A 283 12.43 2.65 3.59
C VAL A 283 11.57 2.83 2.35
N TYR A 284 12.03 3.70 1.45
CA TYR A 284 11.54 3.74 0.08
C TYR A 284 12.38 2.78 -0.78
N VAL A 285 11.74 1.76 -1.35
CA VAL A 285 12.41 0.79 -2.20
C VAL A 285 12.30 1.23 -3.66
N ARG A 286 13.46 1.49 -4.26
CA ARG A 286 13.57 1.80 -5.68
C ARG A 286 13.35 0.54 -6.50
N HIS A 287 12.29 0.53 -7.30
CA HIS A 287 12.02 -0.52 -8.28
C HIS A 287 11.96 0.07 -9.70
N PRO A 288 12.08 -0.75 -10.76
CA PRO A 288 11.98 -0.25 -12.12
C PRO A 288 10.62 0.41 -12.38
N ILE A 289 10.67 1.64 -12.90
CA ILE A 289 9.51 2.42 -13.37
C ILE A 289 9.83 2.90 -14.77
N TYR A 290 8.94 2.61 -15.71
CA TYR A 290 9.12 2.90 -17.12
C TYR A 290 8.23 4.06 -17.53
N MET A 291 8.74 4.90 -18.45
CA MET A 291 7.98 5.98 -19.07
C MET A 291 7.47 5.52 -20.45
N GLY A 292 6.28 5.95 -20.84
CA GLY A 292 5.67 5.64 -22.13
C GLY A 292 6.38 6.29 -23.33
N HIS A 293 7.21 7.31 -23.09
CA HIS A 293 8.11 7.85 -24.10
C HIS A 293 9.56 7.98 -23.61
N ARG A 294 10.47 8.09 -24.58
CA ARG A 294 11.88 8.35 -24.30
C ARG A 294 12.07 9.81 -23.89
N TRP A 295 12.51 10.01 -22.65
CA TRP A 295 12.86 11.32 -22.13
C TRP A 295 14.32 11.69 -22.43
N ASP A 296 14.57 12.99 -22.55
CA ASP A 296 15.89 13.54 -22.24
C ASP A 296 16.15 13.39 -20.72
N SER A 297 17.26 12.77 -20.34
CA SER A 297 17.52 12.41 -18.94
C SER A 297 17.61 13.63 -18.02
N GLN A 298 18.23 14.72 -18.50
CA GLN A 298 18.34 15.95 -17.71
C GLN A 298 16.98 16.64 -17.56
N LYS A 299 16.17 16.67 -18.61
CA LYS A 299 14.81 17.21 -18.57
C LYS A 299 13.94 16.45 -17.58
N LEU A 300 13.99 15.11 -17.60
CA LEU A 300 13.23 14.29 -16.65
C LEU A 300 13.72 14.51 -15.22
N LEU A 301 15.03 14.48 -14.97
CA LEU A 301 15.58 14.71 -13.64
C LEU A 301 15.17 16.08 -13.09
N ARG A 302 15.25 17.13 -13.91
CA ARG A 302 14.80 18.48 -13.52
C ARG A 302 13.31 18.52 -13.20
N ALA A 303 12.48 17.79 -13.94
CA ALA A 303 11.04 17.73 -13.69
C ALA A 303 10.72 16.98 -12.38
N LEU A 304 11.43 15.89 -12.09
CA LEU A 304 11.22 15.05 -10.91
C LEU A 304 11.85 15.62 -9.62
N SER A 305 12.89 16.44 -9.75
CA SER A 305 13.61 17.04 -8.60
C SER A 305 13.08 18.40 -8.20
N ARG A 306 11.91 18.81 -8.72
CA ARG A 306 11.29 20.08 -8.37
C ARG A 306 10.92 20.11 -6.88
N PRO A 307 11.19 21.22 -6.15
CA PRO A 307 10.71 21.36 -4.77
C PRO A 307 9.18 21.30 -4.66
N ASP A 308 8.48 21.79 -5.69
CA ASP A 308 7.02 21.81 -5.81
C ASP A 308 6.48 20.65 -6.66
N PHE A 309 7.23 19.54 -6.78
CA PHE A 309 6.85 18.40 -7.61
C PHE A 309 5.45 17.87 -7.26
N TYR A 310 5.11 17.83 -5.98
CA TYR A 310 3.84 17.30 -5.48
C TYR A 310 2.66 18.26 -5.62
N MET A 311 2.85 19.45 -6.20
CA MET A 311 1.74 20.23 -6.71
C MET A 311 1.05 19.46 -7.84
N LYS A 312 -0.28 19.41 -7.79
CA LYS A 312 -1.11 18.64 -8.74
C LYS A 312 -0.79 18.92 -10.22
N ALA A 313 -0.35 20.13 -10.55
CA ALA A 313 0.04 20.51 -11.91
C ALA A 313 1.37 19.86 -12.37
N ASN A 314 2.32 19.65 -11.44
CA ASN A 314 3.67 19.16 -11.71
C ASN A 314 3.76 17.63 -11.64
N GLU A 315 2.92 17.00 -10.80
CA GLU A 315 2.77 15.53 -10.72
C GLU A 315 2.42 14.90 -12.08
N LYS A 316 1.89 15.69 -13.04
CA LYS A 316 1.61 15.25 -14.42
C LYS A 316 2.80 14.58 -15.11
N THR A 317 4.03 14.88 -14.67
CA THR A 317 5.24 14.20 -15.15
C THR A 317 5.14 12.68 -14.99
N MET A 318 4.49 12.19 -13.93
CA MET A 318 4.32 10.76 -13.64
C MET A 318 3.09 10.12 -14.31
N ARG A 319 2.24 10.88 -15.00
CA ARG A 319 1.10 10.31 -15.75
C ARG A 319 1.51 9.37 -16.87
N ASP A 320 2.75 9.49 -17.33
CA ASP A 320 3.30 8.61 -18.34
C ASP A 320 4.12 7.46 -17.73
N ALA A 321 4.15 7.34 -16.40
CA ALA A 321 4.88 6.29 -15.71
C ALA A 321 4.09 4.97 -15.68
N SER A 322 4.83 3.87 -15.52
CA SER A 322 4.29 2.53 -15.31
C SER A 322 3.90 2.25 -13.85
N PHE A 323 4.24 3.15 -12.93
CA PHE A 323 3.92 3.02 -11.51
C PHE A 323 3.75 4.42 -10.89
N TYR A 324 2.50 4.84 -10.73
CA TYR A 324 2.07 6.03 -9.98
C TYR A 324 0.54 6.01 -9.88
N TYR A 325 -0.11 6.71 -8.94
CA TYR A 325 -1.57 6.59 -8.78
C TYR A 325 -2.40 6.97 -10.02
N ASP A 326 -1.91 7.88 -10.86
CA ASP A 326 -2.51 8.27 -12.15
C ASP A 326 -1.63 7.90 -13.36
N GLY A 327 -0.75 6.89 -13.20
CA GLY A 327 0.13 6.39 -14.25
C GLY A 327 -0.64 5.74 -15.41
N GLY A 328 -0.33 6.15 -16.64
CA GLY A 328 -1.02 5.73 -17.86
C GLY A 328 -0.30 4.64 -18.66
N HIS A 329 0.97 4.34 -18.35
CA HIS A 329 1.77 3.40 -19.14
C HIS A 329 1.75 1.96 -18.62
N ALA A 330 1.33 1.75 -17.36
CA ALA A 330 1.28 0.45 -16.69
C ALA A 330 0.54 -0.62 -17.52
N ARG A 331 -0.67 -0.28 -18.00
CA ARG A 331 -1.52 -1.19 -18.78
C ARG A 331 -0.89 -1.63 -20.09
N ALA A 332 -0.21 -0.72 -20.80
CA ALA A 332 0.41 -1.03 -22.09
C ALA A 332 1.53 -2.07 -21.93
N ILE A 333 2.36 -1.91 -20.88
CA ILE A 333 3.42 -2.88 -20.55
C ILE A 333 2.81 -4.24 -20.19
N TYR A 334 1.81 -4.26 -19.30
CA TYR A 334 1.20 -5.50 -18.84
C TYR A 334 0.55 -6.29 -19.98
N LEU A 335 -0.20 -5.63 -20.84
CA LEU A 335 -0.85 -6.27 -21.99
C LEU A 335 0.18 -6.80 -23.00
N GLY A 336 1.23 -6.04 -23.28
CA GLY A 336 2.29 -6.53 -24.16
C GLY A 336 2.99 -7.75 -23.56
N TRP A 337 3.28 -7.73 -22.25
CA TRP A 337 3.89 -8.86 -21.55
C TRP A 337 2.99 -10.10 -21.58
N MET A 338 1.71 -9.95 -21.26
CA MET A 338 0.71 -11.04 -21.29
C MET A 338 0.54 -11.64 -22.70
N ASN A 339 0.72 -10.82 -23.74
CA ASN A 339 0.65 -11.25 -25.14
C ASN A 339 1.99 -11.69 -25.71
N ASN A 340 3.05 -11.78 -24.89
CA ASN A 340 4.40 -12.13 -25.33
C ASN A 340 4.94 -11.22 -26.46
N ASP A 341 4.54 -9.95 -26.45
CA ASP A 341 5.05 -8.95 -27.37
C ASP A 341 6.49 -8.56 -26.99
N ARG A 342 7.43 -8.89 -27.87
CA ARG A 342 8.86 -8.59 -27.67
C ARG A 342 9.15 -7.08 -27.58
N SER A 343 8.28 -6.22 -28.10
CA SER A 343 8.45 -4.76 -28.06
C SER A 343 8.46 -4.20 -26.62
N VAL A 344 7.76 -4.88 -25.71
CA VAL A 344 7.67 -4.50 -24.29
C VAL A 344 8.56 -5.36 -23.38
N CYS A 345 9.49 -6.14 -23.93
CA CYS A 345 10.45 -6.90 -23.13
C CYS A 345 11.30 -5.94 -22.27
N ARG A 346 11.11 -5.99 -20.96
CA ARG A 346 11.76 -5.14 -19.96
C ARG A 346 12.13 -5.98 -18.72
N ALA A 347 12.89 -5.40 -17.80
CA ALA A 347 13.17 -6.06 -16.53
C ALA A 347 11.87 -6.23 -15.72
N PRO A 348 11.79 -7.25 -14.85
CA PRO A 348 10.69 -7.41 -13.89
C PRO A 348 10.32 -6.10 -13.18
N SER A 349 9.03 -5.78 -13.14
CA SER A 349 8.54 -4.55 -12.52
C SER A 349 7.13 -4.72 -11.98
N LEU A 350 6.84 -3.99 -10.90
CA LEU A 350 5.46 -3.73 -10.48
C LEU A 350 4.85 -2.63 -11.36
N LEU A 351 3.59 -2.82 -11.72
CA LEU A 351 2.82 -1.95 -12.60
C LEU A 351 1.58 -1.46 -11.86
N HIS A 352 1.33 -0.15 -11.89
CA HIS A 352 0.19 0.47 -11.22
C HIS A 352 -0.17 1.85 -11.81
N PRO A 353 -1.46 2.15 -12.03
CA PRO A 353 -2.63 1.27 -11.90
C PRO A 353 -2.92 0.45 -13.18
N ILE A 354 -3.51 -0.72 -12.98
CA ILE A 354 -4.14 -1.53 -14.04
C ILE A 354 -5.62 -1.70 -13.68
N LYS A 355 -6.44 -0.76 -14.15
CA LYS A 355 -7.89 -0.78 -13.93
C LYS A 355 -8.53 -1.86 -14.80
N SER A 356 -9.60 -2.47 -14.29
CA SER A 356 -10.32 -3.57 -14.93
C SER A 356 -10.66 -3.26 -16.39
N PHE A 357 -10.42 -4.23 -17.27
CA PHE A 357 -10.77 -4.19 -18.69
C PHE A 357 -11.31 -5.56 -19.10
N HIS A 358 -12.17 -5.59 -20.11
CA HIS A 358 -12.65 -6.85 -20.66
C HIS A 358 -11.54 -7.50 -21.48
N LEU A 359 -11.00 -8.63 -21.00
CA LEU A 359 -10.19 -9.53 -21.83
C LEU A 359 -11.10 -10.09 -22.93
N ALA A 360 -10.75 -9.86 -24.20
CA ALA A 360 -11.38 -10.59 -25.30
C ALA A 360 -11.13 -12.09 -25.08
N LYS A 361 -12.18 -12.92 -25.24
CA LYS A 361 -12.03 -14.39 -25.14
C LYS A 361 -10.91 -14.82 -26.09
N ARG A 362 -9.85 -15.47 -25.55
CA ARG A 362 -8.85 -16.15 -26.40
C ARG A 362 -9.61 -17.13 -27.29
N ALA A 363 -9.47 -16.97 -28.61
CA ALA A 363 -9.96 -17.99 -29.53
C ALA A 363 -9.24 -19.31 -29.20
N PRO A 364 -9.95 -20.46 -29.21
CA PRO A 364 -9.31 -21.74 -29.00
C PRO A 364 -8.19 -21.94 -30.04
N PRO A 365 -7.11 -22.64 -29.70
CA PRO A 365 -6.08 -22.97 -30.68
C PRO A 365 -6.75 -23.70 -31.84
N THR A 366 -6.62 -23.15 -33.04
CA THR A 366 -7.01 -23.84 -34.26
C THR A 366 -6.29 -25.17 -34.28
N SER A 367 -7.05 -26.26 -34.20
CA SER A 367 -6.55 -27.59 -34.47
C SER A 367 -5.87 -27.56 -35.83
N ALA A 368 -4.55 -27.74 -35.85
CA ALA A 368 -3.84 -28.05 -37.07
C ALA A 368 -4.39 -29.39 -37.58
N SER A 369 -5.24 -29.34 -38.60
CA SER A 369 -5.61 -30.52 -39.40
C SER A 369 -4.63 -30.64 -40.56
N MET A 370 -3.87 -31.74 -40.53
CA MET A 370 -3.12 -32.45 -41.59
C MET A 370 -2.51 -31.64 -42.74
#